data_AF-A0A3M0ZXS9-F1
#
_entry.id   AF-A0A3M0ZXS9-F1
#
_cell.length_a   1.000
_cell.length_b   1.000
_cell.length_c   1.000
_cell.angle_alpha   90.00
_cell.angle_beta   90.00
_cell.angle_gamma   90.00
#
_symmetry.space_group_name_H-M   'P 1'
#
loop_
_entity.id
_entity.type
_entity.pdbx_description
1 polymer ?
#
loop_
_entity_poly.entity_id
_entity_poly.type
_entity_poly.pdbx_seq_one_letter_code
_entity_poly.pdbx_strand_id
1 'polypeptide(L)'
;MQTDNRFLDDLARLATGAAGAVDALRHEVEGAARAFLDRRLADLDLVRREEFEAVKEMAARAREENEALAARLAALEKELSARRKSTGKKARSRPRKPATPKA
;
A
#
# COMPACT_ATOMS: atom_id res chain seq x y z
N MET A 1 78.48 -0.70 3.17
CA MET A 1 77.14 -0.52 3.77
C MET A 1 76.09 -0.92 2.75
N GLN A 2 75.68 -2.19 2.68
CA GLN A 2 74.59 -2.62 1.77
C GLN A 2 74.32 -4.13 1.96
N THR A 3 73.59 -4.53 3.00
CA THR A 3 73.03 -5.91 3.02
C THR A 3 71.77 -6.09 3.86
N ASP A 4 71.37 -5.14 4.71
CA ASP A 4 70.34 -5.42 5.72
C ASP A 4 68.86 -5.35 5.27
N ASN A 5 68.57 -5.02 4.00
CA ASN A 5 67.18 -4.72 3.61
C ASN A 5 66.53 -5.66 2.58
N ARG A 6 67.18 -6.75 2.14
CA ARG A 6 66.60 -7.65 1.11
C ARG A 6 65.34 -8.37 1.58
N PHE A 7 65.30 -8.80 2.85
CA PHE A 7 64.11 -9.47 3.40
C PHE A 7 62.93 -8.51 3.55
N LEU A 8 63.21 -7.25 3.92
CA LEU A 8 62.19 -6.20 4.02
C LEU A 8 61.70 -5.76 2.64
N ASP A 9 62.56 -5.78 1.61
CA ASP A 9 62.19 -5.49 0.22
C ASP A 9 61.29 -6.59 -0.39
N ASP A 10 61.63 -7.86 -0.18
CA ASP A 10 60.79 -8.99 -0.62
C ASP A 10 59.44 -9.00 0.12
N LEU A 11 59.41 -8.66 1.41
CA LEU A 11 58.18 -8.51 2.18
C LEU A 11 57.35 -7.31 1.70
N ALA A 12 57.98 -6.17 1.36
CA ALA A 12 57.29 -5.00 0.81
C ALA A 12 56.69 -5.31 -0.56
N ARG A 13 57.42 -6.07 -1.39
CA ARG A 13 56.95 -6.51 -2.70
C ARG A 13 55.79 -7.51 -2.60
N LEU A 14 55.87 -8.44 -1.65
CA LEU A 14 54.78 -9.36 -1.33
C LEU A 14 53.57 -8.63 -0.74
N ALA A 15 53.77 -7.69 0.18
CA ALA A 15 52.71 -6.89 0.78
C ALA A 15 51.99 -6.03 -0.27
N THR A 16 52.73 -5.47 -1.23
CA THR A 16 52.16 -4.68 -2.33
C THR A 16 51.36 -5.58 -3.29
N GLY A 17 51.86 -6.78 -3.61
CA GLY A 17 51.12 -7.77 -4.40
C GLY A 17 49.89 -8.33 -3.69
N ALA A 18 49.98 -8.59 -2.38
CA ALA A 18 48.89 -9.07 -1.55
C ALA A 18 47.81 -8.00 -1.33
N ALA A 19 48.20 -6.73 -1.14
CA ALA A 19 47.25 -5.62 -1.04
C ALA A 19 46.40 -5.49 -2.31
N GLY A 20 47.01 -5.63 -3.51
CA GLY A 20 46.28 -5.64 -4.78
C GLY A 20 45.36 -6.86 -4.94
N ALA A 21 45.79 -8.04 -4.50
CA ALA A 21 44.96 -9.25 -4.55
C ALA A 21 43.75 -9.19 -3.59
N VAL A 22 43.93 -8.60 -2.40
CA VAL A 22 42.84 -8.40 -1.43
C VAL A 22 41.82 -7.40 -1.95
N ASP A 23 42.26 -6.33 -2.60
CA ASP A 23 41.36 -5.32 -3.17
C ASP A 23 40.55 -5.88 -4.35
N ALA A 24 41.19 -6.70 -5.21
CA ALA A 24 40.49 -7.42 -6.27
C ALA A 24 39.45 -8.41 -5.72
N LEU A 25 39.83 -9.21 -4.72
CA LEU A 25 38.91 -10.14 -4.06
C LEU A 25 37.74 -9.40 -3.41
N ARG A 26 38.00 -8.25 -2.77
CA ARG A 26 36.96 -7.41 -2.18
C ARG A 26 35.94 -6.96 -3.23
N HIS A 27 36.40 -6.49 -4.39
CA HIS A 27 35.51 -6.08 -5.47
C HIS A 27 34.68 -7.25 -6.02
N GLU A 28 35.26 -8.45 -6.11
CA GLU A 28 34.51 -9.65 -6.51
C GLU A 28 33.45 -10.05 -5.47
N VAL A 29 33.77 -9.97 -4.18
CA VAL A 29 32.83 -10.25 -3.09
C VAL A 29 31.70 -9.22 -3.05
N GLU A 30 32.02 -7.93 -3.21
CA GLU A 30 31.00 -6.86 -3.28
C GLU A 30 30.04 -7.08 -4.46
N GLY A 31 30.56 -7.46 -5.64
CA GLY A 31 29.75 -7.81 -6.81
C GLY A 31 28.86 -9.04 -6.58
N ALA A 32 29.42 -10.10 -5.99
CA ALA A 32 28.66 -11.32 -5.67
C ALA A 32 27.58 -11.08 -4.61
N ALA A 33 27.88 -10.27 -3.58
CA ALA A 33 26.93 -9.88 -2.55
C ALA A 33 25.79 -9.04 -3.14
N ARG A 34 26.09 -8.10 -4.06
CA ARG A 34 25.06 -7.31 -4.74
C ARG A 34 24.14 -8.18 -5.58
N ALA A 35 24.70 -9.07 -6.39
CA ALA A 35 23.91 -10.00 -7.21
C ALA A 35 23.04 -10.95 -6.36
N PHE A 36 23.55 -11.38 -5.21
CA PHE A 36 22.79 -12.18 -4.25
C PHE A 36 21.61 -11.39 -3.66
N LEU A 37 21.86 -10.14 -3.23
CA LEU A 37 20.80 -9.27 -2.71
C LEU A 37 19.75 -8.96 -3.77
N ASP A 38 20.15 -8.65 -5.00
CA ASP A 38 19.22 -8.35 -6.09
C ASP A 38 18.34 -9.58 -6.42
N ARG A 39 18.91 -10.79 -6.45
CA ARG A 39 18.11 -12.02 -6.59
C ARG A 39 17.16 -12.23 -5.42
N ARG A 40 17.63 -12.08 -4.18
CA ARG A 40 16.78 -12.24 -3.00
C ARG A 40 15.67 -11.21 -2.94
N LEU A 41 15.91 -9.97 -3.32
CA LEU A 41 14.91 -8.91 -3.40
C LEU A 41 13.91 -9.15 -4.53
N ALA A 42 14.34 -9.74 -5.65
CA ALA A 42 13.45 -10.15 -6.74
C ALA A 42 12.55 -11.33 -6.36
N ASP A 43 13.04 -12.23 -5.49
CA ASP A 43 12.25 -13.34 -4.95
C ASP A 43 11.25 -12.89 -3.87
N LEU A 44 11.49 -11.73 -3.24
CA LEU A 44 10.54 -11.10 -2.35
C LEU A 44 9.50 -10.38 -3.23
N ASP A 45 8.23 -10.77 -3.09
CA ASP A 45 7.09 -10.18 -3.81
C ASP A 45 6.81 -8.74 -3.32
N LEU A 46 7.75 -7.84 -3.58
CA LEU A 46 7.76 -6.46 -3.12
C LEU A 46 6.92 -5.61 -4.06
N VAL A 47 5.91 -4.95 -3.49
CA VAL A 47 5.12 -3.95 -4.22
C VAL A 47 6.00 -2.74 -4.51
N ARG A 48 6.03 -2.28 -5.77
CA ARG A 48 6.79 -1.07 -6.10
C ARG A 48 6.18 0.13 -5.41
N ARG A 49 7.03 1.10 -5.08
CA ARG A 49 6.59 2.29 -4.35
C ARG A 49 5.49 3.04 -5.10
N GLU A 50 5.58 3.10 -6.42
CA GLU A 50 4.60 3.77 -7.28
C GLU A 50 3.24 3.06 -7.24
N GLU A 51 3.23 1.72 -7.28
CA GLU A 51 2.02 0.90 -7.19
C GLU A 51 1.37 1.06 -5.81
N PHE A 52 2.18 1.08 -4.75
CA PHE A 52 1.72 1.31 -3.39
C PHE A 52 1.06 2.68 -3.23
N GLU A 53 1.70 3.75 -3.70
CA GLU A 53 1.13 5.10 -3.62
C GLU A 53 -0.15 5.23 -4.46
N ALA A 54 -0.20 4.63 -5.66
CA ALA A 54 -1.40 4.62 -6.49
C ALA A 54 -2.59 3.93 -5.79
N VAL A 55 -2.36 2.76 -5.18
CA VAL A 55 -3.41 2.03 -4.43
C VAL A 55 -3.82 2.79 -3.18
N LYS A 56 -2.88 3.42 -2.48
CA LYS A 56 -3.16 4.24 -1.30
C LYS A 56 -4.03 5.44 -1.63
N GLU A 57 -3.76 6.14 -2.72
CA GLU A 57 -4.57 7.25 -3.19
C GLU A 57 -5.98 6.77 -3.60
N MET A 58 -6.06 5.67 -4.36
CA MET A 58 -7.34 5.06 -4.73
C MET A 58 -8.15 4.66 -3.48
N ALA A 59 -7.51 4.08 -2.47
CA ALA A 59 -8.15 3.69 -1.22
C ALA A 59 -8.66 4.89 -0.43
N ALA A 60 -7.92 6.00 -0.41
CA ALA A 60 -8.37 7.25 0.21
C ALA A 60 -9.63 7.79 -0.48
N ARG A 61 -9.59 7.95 -1.81
CA ARG A 61 -10.73 8.41 -2.61
C ARG A 61 -11.96 7.50 -2.45
N ALA A 62 -11.76 6.19 -2.46
CA ALA A 62 -12.84 5.23 -2.25
C ALA A 62 -13.51 5.37 -0.87
N ARG A 63 -12.77 5.72 0.18
CA ARG A 63 -13.36 5.98 1.51
C ARG A 63 -14.21 7.24 1.50
N GLU A 64 -13.70 8.32 0.92
CA GLU A 64 -14.46 9.58 0.78
C GLU A 64 -15.75 9.38 -0.01
N GLU A 65 -15.68 8.67 -1.14
CA GLU A 65 -16.85 8.36 -1.96
C GLU A 65 -17.86 7.46 -1.21
N ASN A 66 -17.37 6.47 -0.44
CA ASN A 66 -18.24 5.61 0.37
C ASN A 66 -19.00 6.40 1.43
N GLU A 67 -18.35 7.34 2.11
CA GLU A 67 -19.02 8.21 3.10
C GLU A 67 -20.09 9.08 2.44
N ALA A 68 -19.79 9.66 1.28
CA ALA A 68 -20.75 10.46 0.51
C ALA A 68 -21.95 9.61 0.03
N LEU A 69 -21.70 8.39 -0.43
CA LEU A 69 -22.76 7.45 -0.82
C LEU A 69 -23.61 7.02 0.37
N ALA A 70 -23.00 6.73 1.52
CA ALA A 70 -23.72 6.38 2.74
C ALA A 70 -24.66 7.51 3.19
N ALA A 71 -24.20 8.77 3.11
CA ALA A 71 -25.04 9.93 3.41
C ALA A 71 -26.22 10.06 2.45
N ARG A 72 -26.00 9.84 1.15
CA ARG A 72 -27.07 9.86 0.13
C ARG A 72 -28.08 8.74 0.36
N LEU A 73 -27.62 7.52 0.68
CA LEU A 73 -28.49 6.40 0.99
C LEU A 73 -29.35 6.69 2.21
N ALA A 74 -28.77 7.20 3.29
CA ALA A 74 -29.52 7.55 4.50
C ALA A 74 -30.59 8.63 4.24
N ALA A 75 -30.31 9.61 3.36
CA ALA A 75 -31.29 10.61 2.95
C ALA A 75 -32.45 9.98 2.17
N LEU A 76 -32.15 9.16 1.16
CA LEU A 76 -33.15 8.48 0.34
C LEU A 76 -34.01 7.52 1.17
N GLU A 77 -33.41 6.77 2.09
CA GLU A 77 -34.13 5.86 3.00
C GLU A 77 -35.12 6.62 3.90
N LYS A 78 -34.74 7.80 4.39
CA LYS A 78 -35.63 8.68 5.15
C LYS A 78 -36.79 9.18 4.30
N GLU A 79 -36.53 9.63 3.08
CA GLU A 79 -37.56 10.11 2.16
C GLU A 79 -38.56 9.00 1.80
N LEU A 80 -38.06 7.80 1.46
CA LEU A 80 -38.89 6.63 1.17
C LEU A 80 -39.76 6.25 2.38
N SER A 81 -39.18 6.27 3.58
CA SER A 81 -39.90 6.02 4.83
C SER A 81 -41.00 7.07 5.08
N ALA A 82 -40.72 8.36 4.84
CA ALA A 82 -41.69 9.43 4.97
C ALA A 82 -42.83 9.29 3.94
N ARG A 83 -42.50 8.99 2.69
CA ARG A 83 -43.48 8.76 1.61
C ARG A 83 -44.37 7.55 1.89
N ARG A 84 -43.83 6.48 2.47
CA ARG A 84 -44.62 5.31 2.90
C ARG A 84 -45.55 5.63 4.07
N LYS A 85 -45.14 6.51 5.00
CA LYS A 85 -46.01 6.95 6.12
C LYS A 85 -47.15 7.85 5.64
N SER A 86 -46.92 8.72 4.65
CA SER A 86 -47.95 9.63 4.13
C SER A 86 -49.05 8.91 3.34
N THR A 87 -48.70 7.86 2.58
CA THR A 87 -49.69 7.02 1.88
C THR A 87 -50.56 6.22 2.85
N GLY A 88 -49.99 5.70 3.94
CA GLY A 88 -50.74 5.00 5.00
C GLY A 88 -51.69 5.91 5.80
N LYS A 89 -51.28 7.16 6.08
CA LYS A 89 -52.12 8.13 6.81
C LYS A 89 -53.34 8.56 5.99
N LYS A 90 -53.19 8.73 4.67
CA LYS A 90 -54.28 9.12 3.75
C LYS A 90 -55.36 8.03 3.60
N ALA A 91 -54.98 6.75 3.74
CA ALA A 91 -55.94 5.63 3.77
C ALA A 91 -56.75 5.57 5.08
N ARG A 92 -56.14 5.94 6.21
CA ARG A 92 -56.78 5.96 7.54
C ARG A 92 -57.66 7.20 7.79
N SER A 93 -57.42 8.31 7.08
CA SER A 93 -58.17 9.57 7.29
C SER A 93 -59.37 9.76 6.37
N ARG A 94 -59.72 8.79 5.51
CA ARG A 94 -61.01 8.82 4.80
C ARG A 94 -62.11 8.54 5.82
N PRO A 95 -62.98 9.52 6.17
CA PRO A 95 -64.05 9.27 7.10
C PRO A 95 -65.05 8.33 6.41
N ARG A 96 -65.30 7.16 7.01
CA ARG A 96 -66.47 6.36 6.65
C ARG A 96 -67.69 7.20 7.00
N LYS A 97 -68.34 7.78 5.98
CA LYS A 97 -69.60 8.50 6.10
C LYS A 97 -70.57 7.60 6.91
N PRO A 98 -71.12 8.04 8.05
CA PRO A 98 -72.09 7.23 8.76
C PRO A 98 -73.32 7.13 7.85
N ALA A 99 -73.65 5.90 7.43
CA ALA A 99 -74.91 5.63 6.78
C ALA A 99 -76.00 5.85 7.83
N THR A 100 -76.79 6.92 7.65
CA THR A 100 -78.00 7.14 8.43
C THR A 100 -78.98 6.02 8.10
N PRO A 101 -79.47 5.24 9.08
CA PRO A 101 -80.65 4.42 8.84
C PRO A 101 -81.85 5.38 8.78
N LYS A 102 -82.52 5.39 7.63
CA LYS A 102 -83.81 6.04 7.41
C LYS A 102 -84.92 5.08 7.87
N ALA A 103 -85.90 5.68 8.56
CA ALA A 103 -87.23 5.16 8.95
C ALA A 103 -87.27 4.13 10.08
#